data_AF-A0AAD4W5A4-F1
#
_entry.id   AF-A0AAD4W5A4-F1
#
_cell.length_a   1.000
_cell.length_b   1.000
_cell.length_c   1.000
_cell.angle_alpha   90.00
_cell.angle_beta   90.00
_cell.angle_gamma   90.00
#
_symmetry.space_group_name_H-M   'P 1'
#
loop_
_entity.id
_entity.type
_entity.pdbx_description
1 polymer ?
#
loop_
_entity_poly.entity_id
_entity_poly.type
_entity_poly.pdbx_seq_one_letter_code
_entity_poly.pdbx_strand_id
1 'polypeptide(L)'
;MFTLRAAVIWTVNDFPAYAMVSGWSTKGYMACPVCKEDVTSGWHAGKVCYLGHRRWLPWDHEWREKDKEFDGNTERRLRPREWSGDEILEQLNRLDFAPFGKTVSRTRPSTHLNWTHKPMFFELPYWSKLKLRHNLDVMHVEKNVFDTLVGTILDIEGKTKDTIKAHLDLERMGIRRGLWMNRDSDKARRDLVFFSMKPNDKKEFQKFVSSVKFPDGYASTIVRCVNVDGGKFTGLKSHDYHVFMQRLLLVGIRHLLPEDVVKPIMLLCRFFSQLTVKTLRRTDMFQLRHDIVQVLCKFEMIFPLAFFTSMMHVMVHLPEEALLAGPVNYRWMYPIERLLGELKKSVRNRAKPEGSIIEMSDLIRRGRSMTTAPSSDPPAQLASAATALALLDHVVVGPGASQAPASSASSVAQPVSARWRHRPTDTTSTDGTGASGS
;
A
#
# COMPACT_ATOMS: atom_id res chain seq x y z
N MET A 1 31.77 7.84 -31.83
CA MET A 1 31.48 8.18 -30.42
C MET A 1 30.11 8.83 -30.40
N PHE A 2 29.12 8.23 -29.74
CA PHE A 2 27.79 8.87 -29.59
C PHE A 2 27.67 9.43 -28.18
N THR A 3 27.04 10.59 -28.05
CA THR A 3 26.73 11.17 -26.73
C THR A 3 25.47 10.49 -26.19
N LEU A 4 25.65 9.59 -25.21
CA LEU A 4 24.53 9.02 -24.47
C LEU A 4 23.93 10.10 -23.56
N ARG A 5 22.60 10.26 -23.61
CA ARG A 5 21.83 11.08 -22.67
C ARG A 5 20.84 10.17 -21.96
N ALA A 6 20.74 10.30 -20.64
CA ALA A 6 19.78 9.55 -19.83
C ALA A 6 18.88 10.52 -19.05
N ALA A 7 17.62 10.13 -18.87
CA ALA A 7 16.66 10.85 -18.05
C ALA A 7 15.89 9.86 -17.17
N VAL A 8 15.64 10.25 -15.92
CA VAL A 8 14.82 9.47 -14.98
C VAL A 8 13.36 9.85 -15.22
N ILE A 9 12.57 8.91 -15.73
CA ILE A 9 11.16 9.18 -16.04
C ILE A 9 10.29 9.08 -14.78
N TRP A 10 10.53 8.08 -13.94
CA TRP A 10 9.88 7.89 -12.65
C TRP A 10 10.62 6.85 -11.79
N THR A 11 10.27 6.75 -10.51
CA THR A 11 10.66 5.62 -9.65
C THR A 11 9.47 4.70 -9.37
N VAL A 12 9.71 3.43 -9.02
CA VAL A 12 8.68 2.47 -8.57
C VAL A 12 9.07 2.03 -7.16
N ASN A 13 8.17 2.20 -6.19
CA ASN A 13 8.53 2.04 -4.79
C ASN A 13 7.42 1.34 -4.02
N ASP A 14 7.81 0.45 -3.10
CA ASP A 14 6.95 0.11 -1.98
C ASP A 14 6.73 1.37 -1.11
N PHE A 15 5.74 1.32 -0.21
CA PHE A 15 5.34 2.52 0.54
C PHE A 15 6.43 3.05 1.49
N PRO A 16 7.24 2.21 2.15
CA PRO A 16 8.41 2.68 2.89
C PRO A 16 9.46 3.37 2.01
N ALA A 17 9.86 2.77 0.88
CA ALA A 17 10.83 3.39 -0.03
C ALA A 17 10.27 4.67 -0.66
N TYR A 18 8.95 4.74 -0.91
CA TYR A 18 8.28 5.94 -1.39
C TYR A 18 8.57 7.14 -0.46
N ALA A 19 8.54 6.95 0.86
CA ALA A 19 8.87 8.03 1.79
C ALA A 19 10.30 8.53 1.64
N MET A 20 11.24 7.61 1.40
CA MET A 20 12.65 7.93 1.22
C MET A 20 12.91 8.66 -0.09
N VAL A 21 12.26 8.27 -1.18
CA VAL A 21 12.52 8.90 -2.50
C VAL A 21 11.73 10.18 -2.73
N SER A 22 10.57 10.31 -2.09
CA SER A 22 9.69 11.47 -2.28
C SER A 22 9.86 12.54 -1.21
N GLY A 23 10.52 12.25 -0.09
CA GLY A 23 10.64 13.17 1.04
C GLY A 23 9.38 13.27 1.90
N TRP A 24 8.25 12.75 1.44
CA TRP A 24 6.98 12.78 2.18
C TRP A 24 6.82 11.54 3.05
N SER A 25 6.64 11.69 4.36
CA SER A 25 6.52 10.52 5.24
C SER A 25 5.29 9.70 4.92
N THR A 26 5.45 8.39 4.77
CA THR A 26 4.33 7.45 4.55
C THR A 26 3.78 6.87 5.86
N LYS A 27 3.95 7.61 6.97
CA LYS A 27 3.45 7.28 8.31
C LYS A 27 2.60 8.42 8.87
N GLY A 28 1.78 8.10 9.87
CA GLY A 28 0.93 9.08 10.56
C GLY A 28 -0.28 9.52 9.74
N TYR A 29 -0.99 10.54 10.20
CA TYR A 29 -2.27 10.99 9.62
C TYR A 29 -2.16 11.45 8.16
N MET A 30 -0.99 11.89 7.72
CA MET A 30 -0.76 12.44 6.37
C MET A 30 0.01 11.48 5.46
N ALA A 31 -0.07 10.16 5.66
CA ALA A 31 0.80 9.22 4.96
C ALA A 31 0.64 9.17 3.43
N CYS A 32 -0.50 9.58 2.88
CA CYS A 32 -0.71 9.56 1.44
C CYS A 32 0.15 10.65 0.77
N PRO A 33 1.12 10.31 -0.08
CA PRO A 33 2.00 11.31 -0.71
C PRO A 33 1.32 12.09 -1.84
N VAL A 34 0.18 11.58 -2.34
CA VAL A 34 -0.63 12.19 -3.40
C VAL A 34 -1.63 13.19 -2.81
N CYS A 35 -2.45 12.76 -1.85
CA CYS A 35 -3.42 13.63 -1.16
C CYS A 35 -2.77 14.62 -0.16
N LYS A 36 -1.58 14.28 0.35
CA LYS A 36 -0.81 15.08 1.31
C LYS A 36 -1.61 15.48 2.55
N GLU A 37 -1.63 16.77 2.90
CA GLU A 37 -2.37 17.33 4.03
C GLU A 37 -3.89 17.20 3.87
N ASP A 38 -4.37 16.98 2.65
CA ASP A 38 -5.79 16.87 2.33
C ASP A 38 -6.30 15.41 2.40
N VAL A 39 -5.46 14.47 2.85
CA VAL A 39 -5.93 13.11 3.13
C VAL A 39 -6.87 13.09 4.35
N THR A 40 -7.98 12.36 4.26
CA THR A 40 -8.86 12.15 5.41
C THR A 40 -8.40 10.94 6.20
N SER A 41 -8.05 11.15 7.47
CA SER A 41 -7.61 10.09 8.36
C SER A 41 -8.05 10.32 9.81
N GLY A 42 -8.10 9.24 10.60
CA GLY A 42 -8.55 9.25 11.98
C GLY A 42 -7.90 8.15 12.81
N TRP A 43 -7.92 8.28 14.13
CA TRP A 43 -7.37 7.28 15.04
C TRP A 43 -8.45 6.31 15.49
N HIS A 44 -8.38 5.08 14.96
CA HIS A 44 -9.34 4.02 15.23
C HIS A 44 -8.61 2.70 15.51
N ALA A 45 -9.11 1.94 16.48
CA ALA A 45 -8.62 0.66 16.95
C ALA A 45 -7.13 0.66 17.32
N GLY A 46 -6.61 1.81 17.80
CA GLY A 46 -5.21 1.97 18.18
C GLY A 46 -4.25 2.23 17.01
N LYS A 47 -4.76 2.70 15.86
CA LYS A 47 -3.94 3.06 14.70
C LYS A 47 -4.59 4.16 13.85
N VAL A 48 -3.80 4.73 12.94
CA VAL A 48 -4.30 5.66 11.92
C VAL A 48 -5.03 4.86 10.82
N CYS A 49 -6.23 5.30 10.49
CA CYS A 49 -7.06 4.78 9.40
C CYS A 49 -7.40 5.91 8.42
N TYR A 50 -7.59 5.57 7.14
CA TYR A 50 -7.75 6.54 6.05
C TYR A 50 -9.14 6.39 5.43
N LEU A 51 -10.02 7.32 5.75
CA LEU A 51 -11.45 7.25 5.42
C LEU A 51 -11.83 8.32 4.38
N GLY A 52 -13.12 8.54 4.17
CA GLY A 52 -13.59 9.67 3.39
C GLY A 52 -13.44 9.48 1.88
N HIS A 53 -13.49 8.23 1.39
CA HIS A 53 -13.45 7.96 -0.05
C HIS A 53 -14.69 8.53 -0.76
N ARG A 54 -15.76 8.86 -0.02
CA ARG A 54 -16.92 9.62 -0.50
C ARG A 54 -16.56 10.96 -1.14
N ARG A 55 -15.40 11.55 -0.80
CA ARG A 55 -14.91 12.78 -1.44
C ARG A 55 -14.69 12.66 -2.94
N TRP A 56 -14.51 11.44 -3.46
CA TRP A 56 -14.37 11.16 -4.89
C TRP A 56 -15.69 10.84 -5.61
N LEU A 57 -16.81 10.71 -4.88
CA LEU A 57 -18.13 10.53 -5.49
C LEU A 57 -18.61 11.84 -6.14
N PRO A 58 -19.53 11.79 -7.12
CA PRO A 58 -20.26 12.97 -7.59
C PRO A 58 -20.88 13.77 -6.44
N TRP A 59 -21.05 15.08 -6.63
CA TRP A 59 -21.51 16.00 -5.58
C TRP A 59 -22.90 15.66 -5.05
N ASP A 60 -23.78 15.20 -5.94
CA ASP A 60 -25.18 14.82 -5.72
C ASP A 60 -25.37 13.33 -5.36
N HIS A 61 -24.28 12.59 -5.18
CA HIS A 61 -24.35 11.16 -4.90
C HIS A 61 -24.94 10.88 -3.51
N GLU A 62 -25.99 10.05 -3.43
CA GLU A 62 -26.74 9.74 -2.20
C GLU A 62 -25.86 9.34 -1.00
N TRP A 63 -24.81 8.57 -1.22
CA TRP A 63 -23.91 8.13 -0.14
C TRP A 63 -23.18 9.27 0.58
N ARG A 64 -23.07 10.46 -0.03
CA ARG A 64 -22.53 11.64 0.66
C ARG A 64 -23.39 12.05 1.86
N GLU A 65 -24.69 11.72 1.87
CA GLU A 65 -25.62 11.99 2.97
C GLU A 65 -25.62 10.92 4.07
N LYS A 66 -25.05 9.74 3.81
CA LYS A 66 -25.19 8.56 4.68
C LYS A 66 -24.24 8.56 5.88
N ASP A 67 -24.29 9.59 6.72
CA ASP A 67 -23.44 9.74 7.91
C ASP A 67 -23.32 8.47 8.79
N LYS A 68 -24.44 7.85 9.17
CA LYS A 68 -24.50 6.70 10.09
C LYS A 68 -23.96 5.39 9.52
N GLU A 69 -23.96 5.25 8.20
CA GLU A 69 -23.40 4.08 7.51
C GLU A 69 -21.88 4.21 7.33
N PHE A 70 -21.36 5.44 7.32
CA PHE A 70 -19.95 5.75 7.10
C PHE A 70 -19.24 6.13 8.42
N ASP A 71 -18.75 7.36 8.54
CA ASP A 71 -17.87 7.85 9.60
C ASP A 71 -18.59 8.82 10.57
N GLY A 72 -19.92 8.89 10.51
CA GLY A 72 -20.74 9.75 11.37
C GLY A 72 -20.90 11.18 10.87
N ASN A 73 -20.33 11.51 9.70
CA ASN A 73 -20.42 12.84 9.12
C ASN A 73 -21.12 12.82 7.76
N THR A 74 -21.76 13.91 7.39
CA THR A 74 -22.19 14.14 6.01
C THR A 74 -20.99 14.64 5.19
N GLU A 75 -20.77 14.12 3.98
CA GLU A 75 -19.61 14.50 3.16
C GLU A 75 -19.93 15.68 2.24
N ARG A 76 -19.43 16.85 2.59
CA ARG A 76 -19.57 18.12 1.86
C ARG A 76 -18.27 18.63 1.25
N ARG A 77 -17.16 17.93 1.44
CA ARG A 77 -15.86 18.37 0.95
C ARG A 77 -15.65 17.95 -0.51
N LEU A 78 -14.80 18.71 -1.17
CA LEU A 78 -14.31 18.39 -2.51
C LEU A 78 -13.33 17.23 -2.46
N ARG A 79 -13.10 16.57 -3.59
CA ARG A 79 -11.99 15.65 -3.78
C ARG A 79 -10.67 16.30 -3.34
N PRO A 80 -9.71 15.54 -2.78
CA PRO A 80 -8.40 16.08 -2.45
C PRO A 80 -7.71 16.76 -3.63
N ARG A 81 -7.10 17.91 -3.36
CA ARG A 81 -6.36 18.68 -4.36
C ARG A 81 -5.18 17.89 -4.94
N GLU A 82 -4.93 18.08 -6.24
CA GLU A 82 -3.72 17.60 -6.90
C GLU A 82 -2.58 18.61 -6.81
N TRP A 83 -1.37 18.11 -6.60
CA TRP A 83 -0.16 18.91 -6.48
C TRP A 83 0.73 18.77 -7.70
N SER A 84 1.01 19.88 -8.38
CA SER A 84 2.05 19.93 -9.42
C SER A 84 3.44 19.75 -8.79
N GLY A 85 4.41 19.34 -9.60
CA GLY A 85 5.78 19.22 -9.12
C GLY A 85 6.43 20.58 -8.83
N ASP A 86 6.01 21.65 -9.51
CA ASP A 86 6.49 23.00 -9.24
C ASP A 86 6.01 23.53 -7.89
N GLU A 87 4.73 23.33 -7.55
CA GLU A 87 4.19 23.70 -6.23
C GLU A 87 4.89 22.93 -5.11
N ILE A 88 5.19 21.64 -5.34
CA ILE A 88 5.96 20.83 -4.37
C ILE A 88 7.37 21.38 -4.23
N LEU A 89 8.05 21.73 -5.32
CA LEU A 89 9.38 22.30 -5.27
C LEU A 89 9.38 23.65 -4.53
N GLU A 90 8.37 24.48 -4.77
CA GLU A 90 8.18 25.75 -4.06
C GLU A 90 8.01 25.52 -2.55
N GLN A 91 7.17 24.57 -2.13
CA GLN A 91 7.06 24.19 -0.71
C GLN A 91 8.41 23.75 -0.15
N LEU A 92 9.11 22.84 -0.83
CA LEU A 92 10.38 22.31 -0.37
C LEU A 92 11.47 23.39 -0.26
N ASN A 93 11.45 24.40 -1.13
CA ASN A 93 12.40 25.52 -1.09
C ASN A 93 12.17 26.47 0.09
N ARG A 94 10.97 26.46 0.69
CA ARG A 94 10.63 27.26 1.88
C ARG A 94 10.97 26.55 3.20
N LEU A 95 11.44 25.31 3.13
CA LEU A 95 11.70 24.46 4.30
C LEU A 95 13.19 24.27 4.52
N ASP A 96 13.64 24.50 5.75
CA ASP A 96 15.02 24.24 6.15
C ASP A 96 15.19 22.79 6.58
N PHE A 97 15.91 21.99 5.79
CA PHE A 97 16.21 20.60 6.12
C PHE A 97 17.60 20.47 6.74
N ALA A 98 17.73 19.54 7.70
CA ALA A 98 19.03 19.22 8.25
C ALA A 98 19.94 18.63 7.15
N PRO A 99 21.26 18.88 7.21
CA PRO A 99 22.21 18.26 6.29
C PRO A 99 22.15 16.73 6.34
N PHE A 100 22.22 16.06 5.18
CA PHE A 100 22.29 14.60 5.10
C PHE A 100 23.47 14.04 5.92
N GLY A 101 23.26 12.91 6.60
CA GLY A 101 24.31 12.16 7.29
C GLY A 101 24.65 12.59 8.73
N LYS A 102 24.09 13.68 9.24
CA LYS A 102 24.18 14.00 10.67
C LYS A 102 23.01 13.37 11.42
N THR A 103 23.30 12.52 12.42
CA THR A 103 22.30 11.93 13.31
C THR A 103 21.72 13.02 14.21
N VAL A 104 20.77 13.78 13.68
CA VAL A 104 20.07 14.77 14.48
C VAL A 104 18.76 14.15 14.93
N SER A 105 18.70 13.74 16.20
CA SER A 105 17.45 13.47 16.91
C SER A 105 16.70 14.79 17.08
N ARG A 106 16.12 15.32 16.01
CA ARG A 106 15.24 16.48 16.05
C ARG A 106 13.83 16.04 15.74
N THR A 107 12.94 16.33 16.68
CA THR A 107 11.51 16.39 16.42
C THR A 107 11.29 17.29 15.20
N ARG A 108 10.59 16.77 14.19
CA ARG A 108 10.26 17.52 12.97
C ARG A 108 9.56 18.83 13.36
N PRO A 109 10.00 20.00 12.88
CA PRO A 109 9.28 21.23 13.14
C PRO A 109 7.87 21.17 12.56
N SER A 110 6.91 21.80 13.25
CA SER A 110 5.51 21.81 12.80
C SER A 110 5.33 22.44 11.42
N THR A 111 6.21 23.37 11.05
CA THR A 111 6.24 24.05 9.74
C THR A 111 6.53 23.11 8.58
N HIS A 112 7.22 21.98 8.82
CA HIS A 112 7.57 21.02 7.76
C HIS A 112 6.42 20.09 7.37
N LEU A 113 5.25 20.20 8.01
CA LEU A 113 4.12 19.29 7.79
C LEU A 113 4.59 17.82 7.84
N ASN A 114 4.42 17.08 6.74
CA ASN A 114 4.85 15.70 6.63
C ASN A 114 6.17 15.48 5.85
N TRP A 115 6.86 16.56 5.47
CA TRP A 115 8.15 16.51 4.79
C TRP A 115 9.27 16.10 5.75
N THR A 116 10.14 15.21 5.30
CA THR A 116 11.30 14.71 6.05
C THR A 116 12.62 15.26 5.54
N HIS A 117 12.71 15.49 4.24
CA HIS A 117 13.87 16.02 3.55
C HIS A 117 13.45 16.55 2.17
N LYS A 118 14.33 17.33 1.54
CA LYS A 118 14.21 17.68 0.12
C LYS A 118 14.77 16.53 -0.73
N PRO A 119 13.97 15.91 -1.62
CA PRO A 119 14.47 14.81 -2.45
C PRO A 119 15.52 15.31 -3.45
N MET A 120 16.60 14.55 -3.60
CA MET A 120 17.69 14.84 -4.55
C MET A 120 17.19 14.90 -6.00
N PHE A 121 16.11 14.19 -6.35
CA PHE A 121 15.56 14.24 -7.70
C PHE A 121 15.11 15.64 -8.13
N PHE A 122 14.80 16.56 -7.21
CA PHE A 122 14.49 17.94 -7.54
C PHE A 122 15.72 18.78 -7.96
N GLU A 123 16.93 18.22 -7.90
CA GLU A 123 18.12 18.80 -8.56
C GLU A 123 18.09 18.59 -10.08
N LEU A 124 17.30 17.62 -10.57
CA LEU A 124 17.10 17.42 -12.00
C LEU A 124 16.15 18.51 -12.53
N PRO A 125 16.55 19.29 -13.56
CA PRO A 125 15.83 20.51 -13.98
C PRO A 125 14.42 20.24 -14.52
N TYR A 126 14.14 19.00 -14.94
CA TYR A 126 12.84 18.60 -15.48
C TYR A 126 11.95 17.87 -14.46
N TRP A 127 12.44 17.53 -13.27
CA TRP A 127 11.72 16.64 -12.34
C TRP A 127 10.40 17.24 -11.86
N SER A 128 10.37 18.55 -11.59
CA SER A 128 9.15 19.26 -11.19
C SER A 128 8.09 19.29 -12.30
N LYS A 129 8.50 19.08 -13.56
CA LYS A 129 7.62 19.08 -14.73
C LYS A 129 6.98 17.72 -15.00
N LEU A 130 7.47 16.64 -14.36
CA LEU A 130 6.90 15.31 -14.51
C LEU A 130 5.54 15.22 -13.81
N LYS A 131 4.51 14.76 -14.53
CA LYS A 131 3.17 14.50 -13.96
C LYS A 131 3.17 13.35 -12.97
N LEU A 132 4.00 12.34 -13.21
CA LEU A 132 4.20 11.20 -12.34
C LEU A 132 5.69 11.04 -12.05
N ARG A 133 6.07 11.25 -10.79
CA ARG A 133 7.48 11.18 -10.32
C ARG A 133 7.80 9.86 -9.64
N HIS A 134 6.85 9.36 -8.85
CA HIS A 134 7.00 8.16 -8.06
C HIS A 134 5.74 7.32 -8.24
N ASN A 135 5.90 6.06 -8.59
CA ASN A 135 4.84 5.08 -8.76
C ASN A 135 4.70 4.26 -7.50
N LEU A 136 3.48 3.89 -7.19
CA LEU A 136 3.18 2.87 -6.20
C LEU A 136 3.51 1.50 -6.78
N ASP A 137 4.23 0.69 -6.00
CA ASP A 137 4.43 -0.71 -6.33
C ASP A 137 3.11 -1.49 -6.16
N VAL A 138 2.43 -1.73 -7.28
CA VAL A 138 1.15 -2.42 -7.35
C VAL A 138 1.23 -3.82 -6.74
N MET A 139 2.37 -4.52 -6.85
CA MET A 139 2.54 -5.86 -6.28
C MET A 139 2.40 -5.81 -4.76
N HIS A 140 3.05 -4.85 -4.14
CA HIS A 140 2.98 -4.67 -2.70
C HIS A 140 1.62 -4.13 -2.26
N VAL A 141 1.02 -3.21 -3.02
CA VAL A 141 -0.33 -2.72 -2.71
C VAL A 141 -1.33 -3.87 -2.73
N GLU A 142 -1.38 -4.65 -3.81
CA GLU A 142 -2.31 -5.78 -3.97
C GLU A 142 -2.11 -6.84 -2.88
N LYS A 143 -0.86 -7.17 -2.54
CA LYS A 143 -0.54 -8.07 -1.42
C LYS A 143 -1.09 -7.56 -0.09
N ASN A 144 -0.87 -6.29 0.25
CA ASN A 144 -1.33 -5.73 1.52
C ASN A 144 -2.87 -5.64 1.59
N VAL A 145 -3.51 -5.34 0.45
CA VAL A 145 -4.97 -5.33 0.32
C VAL A 145 -5.52 -6.75 0.52
N PHE A 146 -4.91 -7.76 -0.11
CA PHE A 146 -5.25 -9.17 0.14
C PHE A 146 -5.13 -9.52 1.62
N ASP A 147 -3.99 -9.25 2.26
CA ASP A 147 -3.75 -9.62 3.65
C ASP A 147 -4.79 -8.97 4.59
N THR A 148 -5.16 -7.72 4.30
CA THR A 148 -6.18 -6.98 5.04
C THR A 148 -7.57 -7.57 4.83
N LEU A 149 -7.94 -7.83 3.58
CA LEU A 149 -9.25 -8.35 3.20
C LEU A 149 -9.45 -9.78 3.69
N VAL A 150 -8.59 -10.70 3.25
CA VAL A 150 -8.67 -12.12 3.58
C VAL A 150 -8.46 -12.35 5.07
N GLY A 151 -7.55 -11.61 5.70
CA GLY A 151 -7.37 -11.65 7.16
C GLY A 151 -8.61 -11.25 7.93
N THR A 152 -9.42 -10.32 7.40
CA THR A 152 -10.67 -9.86 8.03
C THR A 152 -11.82 -10.82 7.78
N ILE A 153 -12.10 -11.21 6.53
CA ILE A 153 -13.26 -12.09 6.23
C ILE A 153 -13.07 -13.52 6.75
N LEU A 154 -11.84 -13.99 6.92
CA LEU A 154 -11.55 -15.27 7.57
C LEU A 154 -11.36 -15.14 9.08
N ASP A 155 -11.50 -13.94 9.64
CA ASP A 155 -11.28 -13.63 11.06
C ASP A 155 -10.01 -14.31 11.61
N ILE A 156 -8.89 -14.06 10.93
CA ILE A 156 -7.60 -14.66 11.28
C ILE A 156 -7.02 -13.88 12.46
N GLU A 157 -6.79 -14.57 13.57
CA GLU A 157 -6.17 -14.00 14.76
C GLU A 157 -4.86 -13.26 14.41
N GLY A 158 -4.74 -12.03 14.91
CA GLY A 158 -3.60 -11.13 14.66
C GLY A 158 -3.59 -10.45 13.29
N LYS A 159 -4.41 -10.90 12.31
CA LYS A 159 -4.52 -10.28 10.98
C LYS A 159 -5.83 -9.51 10.78
N THR A 160 -6.93 -10.01 11.35
CA THR A 160 -8.27 -9.43 11.24
C THR A 160 -8.29 -7.96 11.66
N LYS A 161 -9.05 -7.14 10.93
CA LYS A 161 -9.32 -5.75 11.31
C LYS A 161 -10.58 -5.61 12.16
N ASP A 162 -11.25 -6.72 12.39
CA ASP A 162 -12.46 -6.82 13.19
C ASP A 162 -12.12 -7.16 14.64
N THR A 163 -11.86 -6.12 15.43
CA THR A 163 -11.34 -6.25 16.79
C THR A 163 -12.28 -5.61 17.80
N ILE A 164 -12.20 -6.00 19.08
CA ILE A 164 -12.97 -5.37 20.17
C ILE A 164 -12.81 -3.84 20.14
N LYS A 165 -11.59 -3.34 19.91
CA LYS A 165 -11.34 -1.89 19.83
C LYS A 165 -12.08 -1.23 18.67
N ALA A 166 -12.21 -1.93 17.54
CA ALA A 166 -12.95 -1.42 16.38
C ALA A 166 -14.45 -1.32 16.67
N HIS A 167 -15.04 -2.30 17.36
CA HIS A 167 -16.45 -2.25 17.80
C HIS A 167 -16.69 -1.11 18.80
N LEU A 168 -15.79 -0.92 19.77
CA LEU A 168 -15.87 0.17 20.75
C LEU A 168 -15.73 1.56 20.11
N ASP A 169 -15.01 1.70 18.99
CA ASP A 169 -14.99 2.95 18.24
C ASP A 169 -16.34 3.23 17.58
N LEU A 170 -16.96 2.22 16.95
CA LEU A 170 -18.28 2.37 16.32
C LEU A 170 -19.35 2.79 17.35
N GLU A 171 -19.33 2.19 18.54
CA GLU A 171 -20.21 2.53 19.67
C GLU A 171 -19.99 3.97 20.13
N ARG A 172 -18.73 4.38 20.35
CA ARG A 172 -18.38 5.75 20.75
C ARG A 172 -18.79 6.79 19.70
N MET A 173 -18.70 6.44 18.43
CA MET A 173 -19.09 7.30 17.32
C MET A 173 -20.61 7.31 17.07
N GLY A 174 -21.38 6.45 17.74
CA GLY A 174 -22.83 6.40 17.56
C GLY A 174 -23.28 5.82 16.20
N ILE A 175 -22.40 5.11 15.49
CA ILE A 175 -22.64 4.61 14.13
C ILE A 175 -22.75 3.08 14.09
N ARG A 176 -23.46 2.53 13.09
CA ARG A 176 -23.55 1.08 12.81
C ARG A 176 -23.86 0.21 14.04
N ARG A 177 -24.98 0.51 14.71
CA ARG A 177 -25.44 -0.18 15.94
C ARG A 177 -25.40 -1.71 15.89
N GLY A 178 -25.66 -2.31 14.73
CA GLY A 178 -25.60 -3.77 14.54
C GLY A 178 -24.20 -4.37 14.72
N LEU A 179 -23.15 -3.56 14.80
CA LEU A 179 -21.76 -3.97 15.05
C LEU A 179 -21.28 -3.55 16.45
N TRP A 180 -22.15 -3.21 17.39
CA TRP A 180 -21.71 -2.88 18.74
C TRP A 180 -21.39 -4.14 19.55
N MET A 181 -20.69 -3.96 20.68
CA MET A 181 -20.38 -5.09 21.57
C MET A 181 -21.67 -5.61 22.23
N ASN A 182 -21.82 -6.93 22.28
CA ASN A 182 -22.91 -7.55 23.03
C ASN A 182 -22.58 -7.51 24.53
N ARG A 183 -23.53 -7.04 25.35
CA ARG A 183 -23.42 -6.88 26.81
C ARG A 183 -24.30 -7.87 27.60
N ASP A 184 -24.87 -8.87 26.95
CA ASP A 184 -25.80 -9.84 27.56
C ASP A 184 -25.11 -10.82 28.54
N SER A 185 -23.78 -10.75 28.71
CA SER A 185 -23.03 -11.54 29.70
C SER A 185 -22.04 -10.65 30.45
N ASP A 186 -21.59 -11.09 31.64
CA ASP A 186 -20.60 -10.39 32.51
C ASP A 186 -19.31 -9.95 31.79
N LYS A 187 -19.05 -10.46 30.58
CA LYS A 187 -17.97 -10.01 29.71
C LYS A 187 -18.55 -9.55 28.38
N ALA A 188 -18.21 -8.32 27.99
CA ALA A 188 -18.49 -7.82 26.64
C ALA A 188 -17.84 -8.75 25.60
N ARG A 189 -18.66 -9.31 24.69
CA ARG A 189 -18.20 -10.22 23.63
C ARG A 189 -18.47 -9.62 22.26
N ARG A 190 -17.57 -9.95 21.33
CA ARG A 190 -17.71 -9.62 19.91
C ARG A 190 -18.37 -10.82 19.24
N ASP A 191 -19.57 -10.61 18.71
CA ASP A 191 -20.25 -11.64 17.93
C ASP A 191 -19.61 -11.77 16.54
N LEU A 192 -19.81 -12.93 15.91
CA LEU A 192 -19.38 -13.14 14.54
C LEU A 192 -20.23 -12.26 13.62
N VAL A 193 -19.56 -11.31 12.97
CA VAL A 193 -20.17 -10.33 12.07
C VAL A 193 -20.53 -10.94 10.70
N PHE A 194 -21.50 -10.33 10.02
CA PHE A 194 -22.04 -10.82 8.73
C PHE A 194 -21.00 -10.89 7.59
N PHE A 195 -19.91 -10.12 7.67
CA PHE A 195 -18.83 -10.13 6.68
C PHE A 195 -17.69 -11.12 7.02
N SER A 196 -17.82 -11.88 8.11
CA SER A 196 -16.88 -12.94 8.49
C SER A 196 -17.45 -14.32 8.16
N MET A 197 -16.64 -15.17 7.54
CA MET A 197 -17.01 -16.56 7.24
C MET A 197 -17.22 -17.36 8.52
N LYS A 198 -18.23 -18.23 8.54
CA LYS A 198 -18.44 -19.16 9.66
C LYS A 198 -17.35 -20.24 9.65
N PRO A 199 -17.11 -20.93 10.79
CA PRO A 199 -16.06 -21.97 10.86
C PRO A 199 -16.14 -23.05 9.77
N ASN A 200 -17.35 -23.48 9.39
CA ASN A 200 -17.53 -24.46 8.31
C ASN A 200 -17.22 -23.85 6.93
N ASP A 201 -17.69 -22.63 6.68
CA ASP A 201 -17.42 -21.88 5.44
C ASP A 201 -15.92 -21.63 5.25
N LYS A 202 -15.18 -21.33 6.34
CA LYS A 202 -13.71 -21.22 6.30
C LYS A 202 -13.06 -22.52 5.85
N LYS A 203 -13.48 -23.66 6.41
CA LYS A 203 -12.98 -24.99 6.01
C LYS A 203 -13.30 -25.29 4.56
N GLU A 204 -14.50 -24.93 4.09
CA GLU A 204 -14.90 -25.09 2.70
C GLU A 204 -14.05 -24.23 1.75
N PHE A 205 -13.84 -22.97 2.09
CA PHE A 205 -12.96 -22.06 1.35
C PHE A 205 -11.54 -22.63 1.24
N GLN A 206 -10.99 -23.13 2.34
CA GLN A 206 -9.65 -23.72 2.36
C GLN A 206 -9.56 -25.01 1.55
N LYS A 207 -10.59 -25.88 1.61
CA LYS A 207 -10.68 -27.07 0.76
C LYS A 207 -10.73 -26.69 -0.72
N PHE A 208 -11.51 -25.67 -1.08
CA PHE A 208 -11.54 -25.14 -2.44
C PHE A 208 -10.14 -24.70 -2.87
N VAL A 209 -9.47 -23.83 -2.11
CA VAL A 209 -8.12 -23.33 -2.42
C VAL A 209 -7.12 -24.48 -2.56
N SER A 210 -7.16 -25.47 -1.67
CA SER A 210 -6.29 -26.66 -1.71
C SER A 210 -6.59 -27.61 -2.88
N SER A 211 -7.79 -27.52 -3.47
CA SER A 211 -8.16 -28.34 -4.63
C SER A 211 -7.67 -27.75 -5.96
N VAL A 212 -7.36 -26.44 -6.00
CA VAL A 212 -6.99 -25.77 -7.25
C VAL A 212 -5.58 -26.17 -7.69
N LYS A 213 -5.47 -26.56 -8.96
CA LYS A 213 -4.21 -26.83 -9.64
C LYS A 213 -3.98 -25.77 -10.72
N PHE A 214 -2.72 -25.36 -10.87
CA PHE A 214 -2.31 -24.42 -11.91
C PHE A 214 -1.35 -25.09 -12.89
N PRO A 215 -1.28 -24.61 -14.15
CA PRO A 215 -0.21 -24.99 -15.06
C PRO A 215 1.17 -24.72 -14.47
N ASP A 216 2.16 -25.48 -14.89
CA ASP A 216 3.54 -25.28 -14.45
C ASP A 216 4.02 -23.85 -14.74
N GLY A 217 4.75 -23.28 -13.78
CA GLY A 217 5.25 -21.90 -13.85
C GLY A 217 4.21 -20.78 -13.64
N TYR A 218 2.92 -21.08 -13.47
CA TYR A 218 1.89 -20.05 -13.30
C TYR A 218 1.77 -19.53 -11.85
N ALA A 219 1.71 -20.41 -10.86
CA ALA A 219 1.62 -20.06 -9.44
C ALA A 219 2.44 -21.05 -8.60
N SER A 220 2.74 -20.71 -7.34
CA SER A 220 3.32 -21.70 -6.45
C SER A 220 2.33 -22.84 -6.14
N THR A 221 2.82 -23.94 -5.57
CA THR A 221 1.95 -25.02 -5.09
C THR A 221 1.14 -24.53 -3.88
N ILE A 222 0.01 -23.84 -4.15
CA ILE A 222 -0.80 -23.14 -3.14
C ILE A 222 -1.25 -24.07 -2.01
N VAL A 223 -1.46 -25.36 -2.29
CA VAL A 223 -1.77 -26.37 -1.26
C VAL A 223 -0.78 -26.36 -0.10
N ARG A 224 0.51 -26.13 -0.37
CA ARG A 224 1.55 -26.05 0.67
C ARG A 224 1.45 -24.78 1.53
N CYS A 225 0.68 -23.81 1.08
CA CYS A 225 0.47 -22.53 1.73
C CYS A 225 -0.83 -22.47 2.54
N VAL A 226 -1.66 -23.53 2.51
CA VAL A 226 -2.93 -23.59 3.25
C VAL A 226 -2.76 -24.46 4.49
N ASN A 227 -2.96 -23.87 5.68
CA ASN A 227 -3.15 -24.63 6.90
C ASN A 227 -4.65 -24.72 7.21
N VAL A 228 -5.25 -25.86 6.85
CA VAL A 228 -6.70 -26.12 7.03
C VAL A 228 -7.07 -26.14 8.50
N ASP A 229 -6.30 -26.83 9.34
CA ASP A 229 -6.60 -26.96 10.78
C ASP A 229 -6.33 -25.65 11.54
N GLY A 230 -5.33 -24.88 11.10
CA GLY A 230 -4.95 -23.60 11.69
C GLY A 230 -5.68 -22.38 11.14
N GLY A 231 -6.56 -22.52 10.14
CA GLY A 231 -7.34 -21.40 9.60
C GLY A 231 -6.52 -20.34 8.85
N LYS A 232 -5.25 -20.62 8.49
CA LYS A 232 -4.26 -19.60 8.08
C LYS A 232 -3.59 -19.94 6.76
N PHE A 233 -3.21 -18.90 6.01
CA PHE A 233 -2.30 -19.02 4.88
C PHE A 233 -0.87 -18.64 5.28
N THR A 234 0.11 -19.47 4.93
CA THR A 234 1.54 -19.26 5.22
C THR A 234 2.37 -19.51 3.97
N GLY A 235 3.55 -18.89 3.86
CA GLY A 235 4.49 -19.17 2.77
C GLY A 235 4.10 -18.69 1.36
N LEU A 236 3.01 -17.93 1.21
CA LEU A 236 2.64 -17.32 -0.08
C LEU A 236 3.72 -16.33 -0.54
N LYS A 237 4.14 -16.44 -1.79
CA LYS A 237 5.00 -15.46 -2.46
C LYS A 237 4.14 -14.29 -2.96
N SER A 238 4.77 -13.13 -3.20
CA SER A 238 4.09 -11.93 -3.72
C SER A 238 3.25 -12.19 -5.00
N HIS A 239 3.65 -13.15 -5.83
CA HIS A 239 2.89 -13.51 -7.04
C HIS A 239 1.63 -14.34 -6.73
N ASP A 240 1.68 -15.16 -5.68
CA ASP A 240 0.54 -15.99 -5.30
C ASP A 240 -0.62 -15.13 -4.81
N TYR A 241 -0.34 -14.02 -4.11
CA TYR A 241 -1.35 -13.04 -3.71
C TYR A 241 -2.10 -12.46 -4.92
N HIS A 242 -1.39 -12.16 -6.01
CA HIS A 242 -1.96 -11.65 -7.25
C HIS A 242 -2.88 -12.68 -7.91
N VAL A 243 -2.42 -13.94 -8.04
CA VAL A 243 -3.26 -15.04 -8.55
C VAL A 243 -4.50 -15.22 -7.66
N PHE A 244 -4.34 -15.12 -6.35
CA PHE A 244 -5.43 -15.29 -5.41
C PHE A 244 -6.47 -14.18 -5.54
N MET A 245 -6.06 -12.91 -5.49
CA MET A 245 -6.95 -11.76 -5.65
C MET A 245 -7.70 -11.82 -6.99
N GLN A 246 -6.99 -12.09 -8.09
CA GLN A 246 -7.56 -11.94 -9.43
C GLN A 246 -8.29 -13.17 -9.96
N ARG A 247 -8.09 -14.35 -9.36
CA ARG A 247 -8.69 -15.61 -9.85
C ARG A 247 -9.46 -16.34 -8.78
N LEU A 248 -8.79 -16.66 -7.65
CA LEU A 248 -9.35 -17.56 -6.65
C LEU A 248 -10.45 -16.91 -5.82
N LEU A 249 -10.22 -15.68 -5.34
CA LEU A 249 -11.14 -15.01 -4.43
C LEU A 249 -12.50 -14.73 -5.08
N LEU A 250 -12.51 -14.41 -6.38
CA LEU A 250 -13.72 -14.20 -7.20
C LEU A 250 -14.66 -15.41 -7.25
N VAL A 251 -14.12 -16.61 -7.11
CA VAL A 251 -14.86 -17.87 -7.19
C VAL A 251 -15.14 -18.39 -5.78
N GLY A 252 -14.11 -18.41 -4.93
CA GLY A 252 -14.14 -19.09 -3.64
C GLY A 252 -15.09 -18.48 -2.61
N ILE A 253 -15.46 -17.20 -2.72
CA ILE A 253 -16.28 -16.53 -1.69
C ILE A 253 -17.79 -16.53 -1.97
N ARG A 254 -18.22 -16.90 -3.19
CA ARG A 254 -19.55 -16.54 -3.72
C ARG A 254 -20.73 -16.99 -2.87
N HIS A 255 -20.67 -18.21 -2.35
CA HIS A 255 -21.71 -18.83 -1.52
C HIS A 255 -21.36 -18.84 -0.04
N LEU A 256 -20.19 -18.29 0.35
CA LEU A 256 -19.67 -18.34 1.71
C LEU A 256 -19.88 -17.04 2.49
N LEU A 257 -20.32 -15.97 1.82
CA LEU A 257 -20.57 -14.66 2.40
C LEU A 257 -21.86 -14.06 1.81
N PRO A 258 -22.52 -13.12 2.51
CA PRO A 258 -23.68 -12.41 1.97
C PRO A 258 -23.36 -11.67 0.67
N GLU A 259 -24.37 -11.55 -0.21
CA GLU A 259 -24.20 -10.95 -1.54
C GLU A 259 -23.68 -9.50 -1.48
N ASP A 260 -24.12 -8.74 -0.48
CA ASP A 260 -23.67 -7.36 -0.24
C ASP A 260 -22.19 -7.26 0.17
N VAL A 261 -21.59 -8.34 0.65
CA VAL A 261 -20.14 -8.44 0.95
C VAL A 261 -19.38 -8.98 -0.27
N VAL A 262 -19.93 -10.01 -0.92
CA VAL A 262 -19.33 -10.66 -2.09
C VAL A 262 -19.20 -9.71 -3.27
N LYS A 263 -20.24 -8.95 -3.60
CA LYS A 263 -20.26 -8.07 -4.78
C LYS A 263 -19.13 -7.02 -4.76
N PRO A 264 -18.94 -6.22 -3.70
CA PRO A 264 -17.82 -5.28 -3.61
C PRO A 264 -16.44 -5.96 -3.67
N ILE A 265 -16.28 -7.14 -3.06
CA ILE A 265 -15.02 -7.91 -3.14
C ILE A 265 -14.76 -8.38 -4.58
N MET A 266 -15.77 -8.90 -5.27
CA MET A 266 -15.63 -9.31 -6.67
C MET A 266 -15.27 -8.12 -7.57
N LEU A 267 -15.84 -6.94 -7.33
CA LEU A 267 -15.48 -5.72 -8.05
C LEU A 267 -14.03 -5.30 -7.77
N LEU A 268 -13.56 -5.39 -6.52
CA LEU A 268 -12.15 -5.17 -6.20
C LEU A 268 -11.21 -6.14 -6.95
N CYS A 269 -11.58 -7.43 -7.00
CA CYS A 269 -10.79 -8.43 -7.70
C CYS A 269 -10.75 -8.15 -9.21
N ARG A 270 -11.88 -7.73 -9.80
CA ARG A 270 -11.96 -7.29 -11.21
C ARG A 270 -11.12 -6.02 -11.44
N PHE A 271 -11.16 -5.07 -10.52
CA PHE A 271 -10.34 -3.86 -10.57
C PHE A 271 -8.86 -4.20 -10.72
N PHE A 272 -8.30 -5.06 -9.85
CA PHE A 272 -6.90 -5.46 -9.97
C PHE A 272 -6.65 -6.21 -11.27
N SER A 273 -7.55 -7.13 -11.66
CA SER A 273 -7.41 -7.88 -12.90
C SER A 273 -7.38 -6.99 -14.14
N GLN A 274 -8.22 -5.96 -14.19
CA GLN A 274 -8.28 -5.00 -15.29
C GLN A 274 -7.12 -3.99 -15.25
N LEU A 275 -6.67 -3.59 -14.06
CA LEU A 275 -5.52 -2.70 -13.89
C LEU A 275 -4.22 -3.34 -14.41
N THR A 276 -4.10 -4.66 -14.32
CA THR A 276 -2.86 -5.41 -14.64
C THR A 276 -2.92 -6.16 -15.97
N VAL A 277 -3.84 -5.82 -16.88
CA VAL A 277 -3.85 -6.40 -18.23
C VAL A 277 -2.65 -5.91 -19.05
N LYS A 278 -2.25 -6.72 -20.05
CA LYS A 278 -1.11 -6.40 -20.93
C LYS A 278 -1.32 -5.13 -21.75
N THR A 279 -2.56 -4.83 -22.13
CA THR A 279 -2.92 -3.69 -22.99
C THR A 279 -4.04 -2.91 -22.33
N LEU A 280 -3.76 -1.67 -21.95
CA LEU A 280 -4.74 -0.79 -21.32
C LEU A 280 -5.55 -0.03 -22.39
N ARG A 281 -6.87 0.00 -22.22
CA ARG A 281 -7.73 0.97 -22.90
C ARG A 281 -7.99 2.14 -21.97
N ARG A 282 -7.91 3.37 -22.50
CA ARG A 282 -8.15 4.59 -21.71
C ARG A 282 -9.55 4.62 -21.11
N THR A 283 -10.56 4.18 -21.87
CA THR A 283 -11.96 4.04 -21.42
C THR A 283 -12.07 3.16 -20.19
N ASP A 284 -11.39 2.01 -20.20
CA ASP A 284 -11.41 1.05 -19.10
C ASP A 284 -10.78 1.68 -17.84
N MET A 285 -9.69 2.44 -17.98
CA MET A 285 -9.08 3.14 -16.84
C MET A 285 -9.95 4.28 -16.29
N PHE A 286 -10.70 4.99 -17.13
CA PHE A 286 -11.68 5.97 -16.66
C PHE A 286 -12.81 5.29 -15.88
N GLN A 287 -13.26 4.12 -16.30
CA GLN A 287 -14.23 3.33 -15.55
C GLN A 287 -13.63 2.85 -14.22
N LEU A 288 -12.39 2.37 -14.21
CA LEU A 288 -11.71 1.94 -12.98
C LEU A 288 -11.56 3.07 -11.94
N ARG A 289 -11.40 4.34 -12.38
CA ARG A 289 -11.41 5.50 -11.45
C ARG A 289 -12.72 5.58 -10.67
N HIS A 290 -13.84 5.26 -11.31
CA HIS A 290 -15.16 5.28 -10.68
C HIS A 290 -15.40 4.02 -9.85
N ASP A 291 -15.08 2.85 -10.41
CA ASP A 291 -15.33 1.55 -9.77
C ASP A 291 -14.59 1.42 -8.43
N ILE A 292 -13.32 1.86 -8.37
CA ILE A 292 -12.54 1.76 -7.12
C ILE A 292 -13.12 2.64 -6.01
N VAL A 293 -13.66 3.81 -6.36
CA VAL A 293 -14.31 4.71 -5.40
C VAL A 293 -15.58 4.06 -4.85
N GLN A 294 -16.39 3.44 -5.72
CA GLN A 294 -17.57 2.70 -5.28
C GLN A 294 -17.21 1.52 -4.37
N VAL A 295 -16.18 0.75 -4.72
CA VAL A 295 -15.67 -0.37 -3.91
C VAL A 295 -15.23 0.13 -2.53
N LEU A 296 -14.40 1.17 -2.48
CA LEU A 296 -13.92 1.72 -1.21
C LEU A 296 -15.05 2.31 -0.36
N CYS A 297 -16.03 2.97 -0.97
CA CYS A 297 -17.20 3.47 -0.24
C CYS A 297 -18.07 2.33 0.29
N LYS A 298 -18.34 1.28 -0.51
CA LYS A 298 -19.07 0.09 -0.03
C LYS A 298 -18.32 -0.60 1.09
N PHE A 299 -17.01 -0.73 0.97
CA PHE A 299 -16.19 -1.25 2.05
C PHE A 299 -16.29 -0.39 3.30
N GLU A 300 -16.33 0.95 3.19
CA GLU A 300 -16.47 1.82 4.36
C GLU A 300 -17.77 1.54 5.11
N MET A 301 -18.83 1.14 4.41
CA MET A 301 -20.11 0.77 5.02
C MET A 301 -20.08 -0.62 5.67
N ILE A 302 -19.35 -1.56 5.06
CA ILE A 302 -19.32 -2.99 5.45
C ILE A 302 -18.30 -3.24 6.57
N PHE A 303 -17.06 -2.82 6.36
CA PHE A 303 -15.93 -3.18 7.22
C PHE A 303 -15.68 -2.13 8.31
N PRO A 304 -15.08 -2.53 9.45
CA PRO A 304 -14.74 -1.60 10.52
C PRO A 304 -13.75 -0.53 10.05
N LEU A 305 -13.71 0.63 10.72
CA LEU A 305 -12.81 1.74 10.37
C LEU A 305 -11.33 1.32 10.31
N ALA A 306 -10.94 0.37 11.17
CA ALA A 306 -9.62 -0.24 11.20
C ALA A 306 -9.22 -0.97 9.90
N PHE A 307 -10.17 -1.27 9.01
CA PHE A 307 -9.93 -1.88 7.72
C PHE A 307 -9.13 -0.95 6.79
N PHE A 308 -9.34 0.35 6.92
CA PHE A 308 -8.80 1.35 6.00
C PHE A 308 -7.37 1.74 6.32
N THR A 309 -6.44 0.84 6.01
CA THR A 309 -5.01 1.14 6.04
C THR A 309 -4.62 2.11 4.92
N SER A 310 -3.39 2.65 4.95
CA SER A 310 -2.89 3.48 3.85
C SER A 310 -2.89 2.72 2.52
N MET A 311 -2.68 1.40 2.54
CA MET A 311 -2.70 0.55 1.35
C MET A 311 -4.10 0.48 0.71
N MET A 312 -5.16 0.48 1.52
CA MET A 312 -6.52 0.54 1.00
C MET A 312 -6.78 1.89 0.32
N HIS A 313 -6.32 2.97 0.95
CA HIS A 313 -6.52 4.32 0.45
C HIS A 313 -5.83 4.57 -0.90
N VAL A 314 -4.56 4.17 -1.03
CA VAL A 314 -3.79 4.48 -2.24
C VAL A 314 -4.31 3.81 -3.51
N MET A 315 -5.22 2.82 -3.38
CA MET A 315 -5.88 2.21 -4.55
C MET A 315 -6.63 3.23 -5.40
N VAL A 316 -7.15 4.31 -4.80
CA VAL A 316 -7.85 5.38 -5.54
C VAL A 316 -6.94 6.11 -6.54
N HIS A 317 -5.62 6.01 -6.39
CA HIS A 317 -4.63 6.65 -7.25
C HIS A 317 -4.14 5.75 -8.39
N LEU A 318 -4.28 4.43 -8.27
CA LEU A 318 -3.70 3.49 -9.24
C LEU A 318 -4.21 3.65 -10.68
N PRO A 319 -5.50 3.95 -10.93
CA PRO A 319 -5.97 4.20 -12.30
C PRO A 319 -5.31 5.44 -12.93
N GLU A 320 -5.05 6.48 -12.15
CA GLU A 320 -4.35 7.68 -12.64
C GLU A 320 -2.90 7.35 -13.01
N GLU A 321 -2.20 6.61 -12.14
CA GLU A 321 -0.84 6.17 -12.43
C GLU A 321 -0.80 5.31 -13.69
N ALA A 322 -1.77 4.41 -13.90
CA ALA A 322 -1.85 3.58 -15.09
C ALA A 322 -2.13 4.39 -16.37
N LEU A 323 -2.91 5.47 -16.28
CA LEU A 323 -3.15 6.39 -17.41
C LEU A 323 -1.90 7.19 -17.80
N LEU A 324 -1.06 7.53 -16.82
CA LEU A 324 0.16 8.31 -17.04
C LEU A 324 1.36 7.42 -17.43
N ALA A 325 1.54 6.28 -16.78
CA ALA A 325 2.70 5.41 -16.95
C ALA A 325 2.46 4.22 -17.90
N GLY A 326 1.21 3.97 -18.28
CA GLY A 326 0.84 2.80 -19.05
C GLY A 326 0.71 1.50 -18.22
N PRO A 327 0.72 0.33 -18.89
CA PRO A 327 0.48 -0.96 -18.27
C PRO A 327 1.37 -1.22 -17.06
N VAL A 328 0.79 -1.76 -15.98
CA VAL A 328 1.51 -2.16 -14.76
C VAL A 328 2.63 -3.17 -15.07
N ASN A 329 2.51 -3.91 -16.18
CA ASN A 329 3.47 -4.93 -16.58
C ASN A 329 4.90 -4.43 -16.74
N TYR A 330 5.08 -3.16 -17.13
CA TYR A 330 6.39 -2.53 -17.28
C TYR A 330 6.94 -1.97 -15.95
N ARG A 331 6.14 -2.04 -14.89
CA ARG A 331 6.44 -1.50 -13.56
C ARG A 331 6.37 -2.57 -12.47
N TRP A 332 6.29 -3.85 -12.85
CA TRP A 332 6.35 -4.94 -11.89
C TRP A 332 7.74 -5.03 -11.24
N MET A 333 7.75 -5.13 -9.91
CA MET A 333 8.97 -5.36 -9.16
C MET A 333 9.36 -6.85 -9.07
N TYR A 334 8.52 -7.79 -9.54
CA TYR A 334 8.83 -9.23 -9.50
C TYR A 334 10.20 -9.61 -10.09
N PRO A 335 10.59 -9.16 -11.30
CA PRO A 335 11.88 -9.54 -11.88
C PRO A 335 13.06 -8.90 -11.12
N ILE A 336 12.88 -7.65 -10.69
CA ILE A 336 13.89 -6.89 -9.95
C ILE A 336 14.13 -7.50 -8.58
N GLU A 337 13.08 -7.81 -7.83
CA GLU A 337 13.21 -8.47 -6.53
C GLU A 337 13.81 -9.87 -6.62
N ARG A 338 13.47 -10.62 -7.67
CA ARG A 338 14.08 -11.94 -7.92
C ARG A 338 15.58 -11.80 -8.17
N LEU A 339 15.98 -10.87 -9.03
CA LEU A 339 17.39 -10.57 -9.29
C LEU A 339 18.12 -10.15 -8.01
N LEU A 340 17.56 -9.20 -7.26
CA LEU A 340 18.13 -8.76 -5.99
C LEU A 340 18.22 -9.89 -4.97
N GLY A 341 17.25 -10.82 -4.98
CA GLY A 341 17.27 -12.03 -4.17
C GLY A 341 18.45 -12.94 -4.52
N GLU A 342 18.72 -13.18 -5.80
CA GLU A 342 19.88 -13.97 -6.24
C GLU A 342 21.20 -13.27 -5.91
N LEU A 343 21.30 -11.96 -6.16
CA LEU A 343 22.48 -11.16 -5.81
C LEU A 343 22.76 -11.17 -4.30
N LYS A 344 21.71 -11.18 -3.46
CA LYS A 344 21.87 -11.30 -2.00
C LYS A 344 22.42 -12.66 -1.58
N LYS A 345 22.03 -13.74 -2.25
CA LYS A 345 22.57 -15.09 -1.97
C LYS A 345 24.05 -15.21 -2.37
N SER A 346 24.49 -14.45 -3.37
CA SER A 346 25.89 -14.44 -3.80
C SER A 346 26.82 -13.60 -2.92
N VAL A 347 26.30 -12.84 -1.93
CA VAL A 347 27.13 -12.09 -0.99
C VAL A 347 27.88 -13.05 -0.07
N ARG A 348 29.14 -13.35 -0.44
CA ARG A 348 30.05 -14.20 0.36
C ARG A 348 30.71 -13.42 1.50
N ASN A 349 30.95 -12.12 1.32
CA ASN A 349 31.51 -11.26 2.35
C ASN A 349 30.52 -10.16 2.78
N ARG A 350 29.91 -10.36 3.95
CA ARG A 350 28.96 -9.39 4.53
C ARG A 350 29.60 -8.12 5.09
N ALA A 351 30.92 -8.08 5.27
CA ALA A 351 31.64 -6.87 5.67
C ALA A 351 31.88 -5.90 4.50
N LYS A 352 31.78 -6.40 3.26
CA LYS A 352 31.84 -5.61 2.01
C LYS A 352 30.78 -6.10 1.02
N PRO A 353 29.49 -5.96 1.36
CA PRO A 353 28.41 -6.49 0.54
C PRO A 353 28.37 -5.86 -0.86
N GLU A 354 28.74 -4.59 -1.00
CA GLU A 354 28.79 -3.88 -2.28
C GLU A 354 29.82 -4.49 -3.22
N GLY A 355 31.04 -4.76 -2.73
CA GLY A 355 32.11 -5.39 -3.51
C GLY A 355 31.75 -6.81 -3.97
N SER A 356 31.09 -7.58 -3.09
CA SER A 356 30.64 -8.95 -3.41
C SER A 356 29.55 -8.96 -4.50
N ILE A 357 28.67 -7.95 -4.51
CA ILE A 357 27.61 -7.81 -5.51
C ILE A 357 28.19 -7.37 -6.86
N ILE A 358 29.14 -6.43 -6.87
CA ILE A 358 29.80 -5.96 -8.11
C ILE A 358 30.55 -7.10 -8.79
N GLU A 359 31.36 -7.86 -8.03
CA GLU A 359 32.10 -9.01 -8.56
C GLU A 359 31.16 -10.03 -9.20
N MET A 360 30.02 -10.32 -8.57
CA MET A 360 29.05 -11.27 -9.11
C MET A 360 28.28 -10.72 -10.31
N SER A 361 27.90 -9.44 -10.29
CA SER A 361 27.24 -8.78 -11.43
C SER A 361 28.12 -8.86 -12.68
N ASP A 362 29.42 -8.65 -12.52
CA ASP A 362 30.40 -8.80 -13.59
C ASP A 362 30.55 -10.26 -14.05
N LEU A 363 30.49 -11.24 -13.13
CA LEU A 363 30.51 -12.67 -13.47
C LEU A 363 29.27 -13.10 -14.26
N ILE A 364 28.09 -12.61 -13.87
CA ILE A 364 26.81 -12.84 -14.56
C ILE A 364 26.85 -12.20 -15.95
N ARG A 365 27.32 -10.95 -16.05
CA ARG A 365 27.49 -10.23 -17.33
C ARG A 365 28.49 -10.93 -18.26
N ARG A 366 29.50 -11.59 -17.72
CA ARG A 366 30.52 -12.33 -18.48
C ARG A 366 30.11 -13.76 -18.86
N GLY A 367 28.88 -14.19 -18.57
CA GLY A 367 28.33 -15.45 -19.08
C GLY A 367 29.04 -16.73 -18.59
N ARG A 368 29.75 -16.71 -17.46
CA ARG A 368 30.37 -17.94 -16.93
C ARG A 368 29.32 -18.79 -16.22
N SER A 369 28.87 -19.82 -16.93
CA SER A 369 28.32 -21.04 -16.34
C SER A 369 29.29 -21.58 -15.28
N MET A 370 28.89 -21.57 -14.02
CA MET A 370 29.53 -22.43 -13.01
C MET A 370 29.11 -23.86 -13.33
N THR A 371 29.95 -24.56 -14.10
CA THR A 371 29.91 -26.02 -14.19
C THR A 371 30.21 -26.61 -12.82
N THR A 372 29.17 -27.13 -12.17
CA THR A 372 29.32 -28.20 -11.18
C THR A 372 28.47 -29.38 -11.65
N ALA A 373 29.14 -30.38 -12.25
CA ALA A 373 28.73 -31.76 -12.58
C ALA A 373 27.38 -31.99 -13.30
N PRO A 374 27.29 -32.96 -14.24
CA PRO A 374 26.11 -33.13 -15.07
C PRO A 374 24.97 -33.80 -14.27
N SER A 375 23.94 -33.05 -13.90
CA SER A 375 22.61 -33.65 -13.73
C SER A 375 21.89 -33.59 -15.07
N SER A 376 21.49 -34.77 -15.55
CA SER A 376 20.68 -34.97 -16.75
C SER A 376 19.30 -34.34 -16.60
N ASP A 377 19.15 -33.05 -16.93
CA ASP A 377 17.88 -32.41 -17.26
C ASP A 377 18.16 -31.13 -18.09
N PRO A 378 17.39 -30.86 -19.16
CA PRO A 378 17.65 -29.71 -20.04
C PRO A 378 17.27 -28.39 -19.34
N PRO A 379 18.10 -27.33 -19.41
CA PRO A 379 17.80 -26.06 -18.77
C PRO A 379 16.81 -25.24 -19.63
N ALA A 380 15.53 -25.32 -19.30
CA ALA A 380 14.57 -24.28 -19.63
C ALA A 380 14.56 -23.24 -18.49
N GLN A 381 15.14 -22.04 -18.71
CA GLN A 381 14.82 -20.74 -18.05
C GLN A 381 15.95 -19.66 -18.06
N LEU A 382 16.93 -19.71 -18.96
CA LEU A 382 17.94 -18.61 -19.05
C LEU A 382 17.42 -17.29 -19.66
N ALA A 383 16.27 -17.28 -20.34
CA ALA A 383 15.76 -16.08 -21.02
C ALA A 383 15.32 -14.95 -20.08
N SER A 384 14.89 -15.27 -18.85
CA SER A 384 14.40 -14.26 -17.89
C SER A 384 15.53 -13.42 -17.28
N ALA A 385 16.72 -13.98 -17.09
CA ALA A 385 17.87 -13.25 -16.54
C ALA A 385 18.47 -12.29 -17.57
N ALA A 386 18.55 -12.72 -18.84
CA ALA A 386 19.01 -11.89 -19.95
C ALA A 386 18.11 -10.66 -20.17
N THR A 387 16.80 -10.81 -19.99
CA THR A 387 15.84 -9.69 -20.11
C THR A 387 15.99 -8.68 -18.96
N ALA A 388 16.29 -9.14 -17.75
CA ALA A 388 16.56 -8.25 -16.61
C ALA A 388 17.92 -7.53 -16.72
N LEU A 389 18.92 -8.17 -17.33
CA LEU A 389 20.22 -7.56 -17.64
C LEU A 389 20.12 -6.50 -18.75
N ALA A 390 19.31 -6.73 -19.78
CA ALA A 390 19.07 -5.74 -20.84
C ALA A 390 18.42 -4.44 -20.30
N LEU A 391 17.63 -4.52 -19.22
CA LEU A 391 17.11 -3.35 -18.51
C LEU A 391 18.19 -2.59 -17.71
N LEU A 392 19.27 -3.26 -17.29
CA LEU A 392 20.40 -2.67 -16.58
C LEU A 392 21.47 -2.09 -17.53
N ASP A 393 21.56 -2.56 -18.78
CA ASP A 393 22.50 -2.02 -19.78
C ASP A 393 22.17 -0.58 -20.21
N HIS A 394 20.99 -0.06 -19.86
CA HIS A 394 20.65 1.36 -20.01
C HIS A 394 21.10 2.25 -18.83
N VAL A 395 21.73 1.68 -17.79
CA VAL A 395 22.26 2.42 -16.63
C VAL A 395 23.78 2.24 -16.56
N VAL A 396 24.49 2.83 -17.53
CA VAL A 396 25.94 3.01 -17.44
C VAL A 396 26.21 4.45 -17.01
N VAL A 397 26.50 4.63 -15.72
CA VAL A 397 27.11 5.87 -15.21
C VAL A 397 28.62 5.71 -15.32
N GLY A 398 29.26 6.55 -16.12
CA GLY A 398 30.72 6.60 -16.28
C GLY A 398 31.44 7.06 -15.00
N PRO A 399 32.76 6.83 -14.89
CA PRO A 399 33.49 7.06 -13.65
C PRO A 399 33.72 8.57 -13.45
N GLY A 400 33.10 9.14 -12.43
CA GLY A 400 33.31 10.52 -11.98
C GLY A 400 33.00 10.61 -10.49
N ALA A 401 34.02 10.94 -9.71
CA ALA A 401 34.08 10.82 -8.26
C ALA A 401 33.03 11.64 -7.50
N SER A 402 32.41 11.04 -6.48
CA SER A 402 32.36 11.58 -5.11
C SER A 402 31.91 10.48 -4.15
N GLN A 403 32.71 10.23 -3.11
CA GLN A 403 32.43 9.24 -2.08
C GLN A 403 31.27 9.69 -1.19
N ALA A 404 30.26 8.84 -1.05
CA ALA A 404 29.31 8.89 0.07
C ALA A 404 29.08 7.46 0.59
N PRO A 405 29.23 7.19 1.90
CA PRO A 405 29.05 5.85 2.42
C PRO A 405 27.56 5.51 2.49
N ALA A 406 27.15 4.48 1.76
CA ALA A 406 25.88 3.80 1.97
C ALA A 406 26.02 2.91 3.21
N SER A 407 25.51 3.34 4.36
CA SER A 407 25.37 2.48 5.52
C SER A 407 23.98 1.84 5.55
N SER A 408 23.96 0.56 5.19
CA SER A 408 22.86 -0.36 5.46
C SER A 408 22.89 -0.70 6.96
N ALA A 409 21.96 -0.18 7.74
CA ALA A 409 21.73 -0.63 9.12
C ALA A 409 20.24 -0.59 9.46
N SER A 410 19.61 -1.75 9.34
CA SER A 410 18.30 -2.06 9.88
C SER A 410 18.43 -2.42 11.36
N SER A 411 18.18 -1.46 12.25
CA SER A 411 17.65 -1.67 13.62
C SER A 411 17.79 -0.41 14.47
N VAL A 412 16.72 0.38 14.65
CA VAL A 412 16.61 1.29 15.80
C VAL A 412 15.16 1.33 16.30
N ALA A 413 15.06 1.21 17.62
CA ALA A 413 13.89 1.08 18.46
C ALA A 413 12.84 2.21 18.31
N GLN A 414 11.61 1.89 18.71
CA GLN A 414 10.49 2.82 18.85
C GLN A 414 10.81 3.93 19.87
N PRO A 415 10.52 5.21 19.56
CA PRO A 415 10.25 6.20 20.58
C PRO A 415 8.74 6.30 20.83
N VAL A 416 8.41 6.42 22.12
CA VAL A 416 7.07 6.62 22.68
C VAL A 416 6.38 7.83 22.00
N SER A 417 5.19 7.60 21.46
CA SER A 417 4.39 8.61 20.76
C SER A 417 3.92 9.73 21.70
N ALA A 418 4.28 10.97 21.37
CA ALA A 418 3.73 12.17 22.00
C ALA A 418 2.23 12.32 21.66
N ARG A 419 1.44 12.52 22.71
CA ARG A 419 -0.02 12.58 22.75
C ARG A 419 -0.47 13.98 22.34
N TRP A 420 -0.94 14.17 21.10
CA TRP A 420 -1.61 15.40 20.71
C TRP A 420 -3.13 15.19 20.78
N ARG A 421 -3.76 15.75 21.83
CA ARG A 421 -5.22 15.91 21.90
C ARG A 421 -5.55 17.30 21.36
N HIS A 422 -6.16 17.38 20.18
CA HIS A 422 -6.92 18.56 19.81
C HIS A 422 -8.30 18.46 20.46
N ARG A 423 -8.65 19.47 21.27
CA ARG A 423 -9.99 19.71 21.78
C ARG A 423 -10.65 20.75 20.86
N PRO A 424 -11.91 20.59 20.41
CA PRO A 424 -12.61 21.62 19.67
C PRO A 424 -12.90 22.81 20.59
N THR A 425 -12.68 24.02 20.10
CA THR A 425 -13.17 25.27 20.70
C THR A 425 -14.63 25.44 20.32
N ASP A 426 -15.52 25.27 21.30
CA ASP A 426 -16.91 25.68 21.19
C ASP A 426 -17.00 27.20 21.36
N THR A 427 -17.51 27.86 20.33
CA THR A 427 -18.04 29.22 20.37
C THR A 427 -19.45 29.17 20.95
N THR A 428 -19.65 29.70 22.16
CA THR A 428 -20.96 30.15 22.63
C THR A 428 -20.83 31.52 23.27
N SER A 429 -21.53 32.47 22.65
CA SER A 429 -21.90 33.78 23.16
C SER A 429 -22.70 33.67 24.45
N THR A 430 -22.39 34.50 25.43
CA THR A 430 -23.35 34.95 26.44
C THR A 430 -23.03 36.39 26.83
N ASP A 431 -24.02 37.25 26.62
CA ASP A 431 -24.11 38.63 27.09
C ASP A 431 -24.03 38.73 28.63
N GLY A 432 -23.53 39.89 29.08
CA GLY A 432 -24.27 40.74 30.01
C GLY A 432 -24.01 40.60 31.52
N THR A 433 -23.39 41.67 32.06
CA THR A 433 -23.60 42.28 33.40
C THR A 433 -23.29 41.44 34.65
N GLY A 434 -22.59 41.88 35.69
CA GLY A 434 -22.11 43.19 36.15
C GLY A 434 -21.77 43.05 37.65
N ALA A 435 -21.18 44.11 38.24
CA ALA A 435 -20.99 44.36 39.70
C ALA A 435 -19.97 43.45 40.42
N SER A 436 -18.73 43.92 40.67
CA SER A 436 -18.29 44.76 41.81
C SER A 436 -18.07 43.99 43.11
N GLY A 437 -16.85 44.11 43.67
CA GLY A 437 -16.66 44.00 45.12
C GLY A 437 -15.39 43.28 45.58
N SER A 438 -14.41 44.09 46.00
CA SER A 438 -13.24 43.79 46.86
C SER A 438 -12.03 43.11 46.24
#